data_AF-A0AAE9YUU8-F1
#
_entry.id   AF-A0AAE9YUU8-F1
#
_cell.length_a   1.000
_cell.length_b   1.000
_cell.length_c   1.000
_cell.angle_alpha   90.00
_cell.angle_beta   90.00
_cell.angle_gamma   90.00
#
_symmetry.space_group_name_H-M   'P 1'
#
loop_
_entity.id
_entity.type
_entity.pdbx_description
1 polymer ?
#
loop_
_entity_poly.entity_id
_entity_poly.type
_entity_poly.pdbx_seq_one_letter_code
_entity_poly.pdbx_strand_id
1 'polypeptide(L)'
;MLEAKFYETYYFCNVIRNVLHDQLEYWGSLHEFYGDDGIFYLVEPFQKYSAFHYFIEFIIEDIYHEETSEIELNRRIKLIEQYKNIPAAIMDMKPNKLPIELAFVFHSIEHLSFEEYLLEHGKSFITCSEDDVYEYMSEIRLSIEYETLIQHTVKEVFHVLFQNRGLLLLFNEMIASSLKLEKDAPPPEEKVVLFAKPGVLVRKSIPKWVKRAVFFRDRGRCVLCDKDLSGMVNIENLENYDHIVPLAEHGLNDISNIQLLCKECNQTEKRDGQAVTSNKYQSWYRYD
;
A
#
# COMPACT_ATOMS: atom_id res chain seq x y z
N MET A 1 6.50 -12.11 -12.69
CA MET A 1 5.55 -12.96 -11.93
C MET A 1 5.83 -12.65 -10.48
N LEU A 2 4.80 -12.37 -9.67
CA LEU A 2 4.96 -12.13 -8.23
C LEU A 2 4.86 -13.49 -7.52
N GLU A 3 5.85 -13.81 -6.70
CA GLU A 3 5.80 -14.93 -5.77
C GLU A 3 5.42 -14.39 -4.40
N ALA A 4 4.11 -14.28 -4.14
CA ALA A 4 3.59 -13.75 -2.90
C ALA A 4 3.60 -14.83 -1.80
N LYS A 5 4.17 -14.52 -0.65
CA LYS A 5 4.23 -15.38 0.53
C LYS A 5 3.11 -15.08 1.53
N PHE A 6 2.56 -13.87 1.49
CA PHE A 6 1.42 -13.41 2.28
C PHE A 6 1.67 -13.37 3.80
N TYR A 7 2.87 -12.95 4.23
CA TYR A 7 3.14 -12.75 5.66
C TYR A 7 2.42 -11.50 6.15
N GLU A 8 1.47 -11.67 7.08
CA GLU A 8 0.68 -10.58 7.68
C GLU A 8 0.00 -9.63 6.69
N THR A 9 -0.03 -9.98 5.39
CA THR A 9 -0.54 -9.12 4.32
C THR A 9 -1.98 -8.69 4.56
N TYR A 10 -2.82 -9.60 5.08
CA TYR A 10 -4.22 -9.31 5.38
C TYR A 10 -4.39 -8.40 6.60
N TYR A 11 -3.45 -8.45 7.55
CA TYR A 11 -3.41 -7.50 8.66
C TYR A 11 -3.13 -6.10 8.12
N PHE A 12 -2.07 -5.92 7.32
CA PHE A 12 -1.78 -4.65 6.65
C PHE A 12 -2.95 -4.16 5.79
N CYS A 13 -3.59 -5.05 5.02
CA CYS A 13 -4.78 -4.72 4.25
C CYS A 13 -5.92 -4.18 5.12
N ASN A 14 -6.11 -4.75 6.31
CA ASN A 14 -7.13 -4.32 7.25
C ASN A 14 -6.79 -2.96 7.89
N VAL A 15 -5.53 -2.72 8.25
CA VAL A 15 -5.08 -1.41 8.75
C VAL A 15 -5.30 -0.34 7.69
N ILE A 16 -4.81 -0.55 6.46
CA ILE A 16 -5.00 0.38 5.33
C ILE A 16 -6.49 0.65 5.08
N ARG A 17 -7.34 -0.39 5.14
CA ARG A 17 -8.79 -0.21 5.05
C ARG A 17 -9.31 0.72 6.14
N ASN A 18 -8.94 0.49 7.40
CA ASN A 18 -9.43 1.30 8.52
C ASN A 18 -8.96 2.75 8.39
N VAL A 19 -7.68 2.98 8.07
CA VAL A 19 -7.13 4.33 7.83
C VAL A 19 -7.90 5.07 6.74
N LEU A 20 -8.20 4.42 5.62
CA LEU A 20 -8.94 5.04 4.51
C LEU A 20 -10.42 5.29 4.82
N HIS A 21 -11.03 4.52 5.72
CA HIS A 21 -12.42 4.71 6.14
C HIS A 21 -12.56 5.77 7.25
N ASP A 22 -11.59 5.82 8.17
CA ASP A 22 -11.63 6.63 9.39
C ASP A 22 -10.53 7.72 9.36
N GLN A 23 -10.34 8.37 8.21
CA GLN A 23 -9.23 9.33 7.95
C GLN A 23 -9.09 10.45 9.01
N LEU A 24 -10.17 10.82 9.69
CA LEU A 24 -10.15 11.83 10.75
C LEU A 24 -9.38 11.36 12.00
N GLU A 25 -9.47 10.08 12.34
CA GLU A 25 -8.75 9.49 13.48
C GLU A 25 -7.25 9.42 13.20
N TYR A 26 -6.88 9.22 11.94
CA TYR A 26 -5.49 9.12 11.47
C TYR A 26 -4.95 10.42 10.87
N TRP A 27 -5.62 11.56 11.08
CA TRP A 27 -5.28 12.82 10.43
C TRP A 27 -3.81 13.24 10.64
N GLY A 28 -3.27 13.03 11.84
CA GLY A 28 -1.87 13.33 12.17
C GLY A 28 -0.89 12.55 11.30
N SER A 29 -0.98 11.22 11.31
CA SER A 29 -0.15 10.33 10.48
C SER A 29 -0.36 10.61 8.98
N LEU A 30 -1.60 10.80 8.53
CA LEU A 30 -1.88 11.12 7.13
C LEU A 30 -1.28 12.47 6.68
N HIS A 31 -1.15 13.44 7.58
CA HIS A 31 -0.48 14.70 7.28
C HIS A 31 1.02 14.50 7.04
N GLU A 32 1.67 13.55 7.69
CA GLU A 32 3.07 13.21 7.40
C GLU A 32 3.25 12.60 6.01
N PHE A 33 2.21 11.92 5.49
CA PHE A 33 2.26 11.30 4.16
C PHE A 33 2.11 12.30 3.00
N TYR A 34 1.15 13.23 3.08
CA TYR A 34 0.84 14.15 1.96
C TYR A 34 0.97 15.64 2.30
N GLY A 35 1.15 16.01 3.57
CA GLY A 35 1.33 17.39 4.01
C GLY A 35 2.72 17.91 3.70
N ASP A 36 2.99 19.17 4.05
CA ASP A 36 4.30 19.83 3.88
C ASP A 36 4.94 19.58 2.49
N ASP A 37 4.19 19.89 1.43
CA ASP A 37 4.56 19.65 0.02
C ASP A 37 4.68 18.17 -0.41
N GLY A 38 4.45 17.21 0.50
CA GLY A 38 4.46 15.76 0.30
C GLY A 38 3.59 15.31 -0.89
N ILE A 39 2.43 15.94 -1.05
CA ILE A 39 1.50 15.68 -2.16
C ILE A 39 2.16 15.82 -3.55
N PHE A 40 3.15 16.72 -3.70
CA PHE A 40 3.82 16.96 -4.99
C PHE A 40 4.80 15.85 -5.39
N TYR A 41 5.17 14.95 -4.47
CA TYR A 41 5.91 13.73 -4.82
C TYR A 41 5.00 12.66 -5.44
N LEU A 42 3.69 12.76 -5.21
CA LEU A 42 2.69 11.77 -5.66
C LEU A 42 2.08 12.09 -7.04
N VAL A 43 2.34 13.28 -7.61
CA VAL A 43 1.69 13.73 -8.85
C VAL A 43 2.35 13.23 -10.15
N GLU A 44 3.46 12.51 -10.03
CA GLU A 44 4.17 11.96 -11.18
C GLU A 44 3.30 10.97 -11.97
N PRO A 45 3.13 11.15 -13.30
CA PRO A 45 2.12 10.41 -14.04
C PRO A 45 2.55 8.97 -14.33
N PHE A 46 1.70 8.02 -13.95
CA PHE A 46 1.81 6.60 -14.27
C PHE A 46 3.18 6.00 -13.92
N GLN A 47 3.67 6.32 -12.72
CA GLN A 47 4.82 5.64 -12.13
C GLN A 47 4.51 4.16 -11.89
N LYS A 48 5.55 3.32 -12.00
CA LYS A 48 5.41 1.88 -11.73
C LYS A 48 5.19 1.62 -10.25
N TYR A 49 5.96 2.31 -9.43
CA TYR A 49 5.70 2.48 -8.02
C TYR A 49 4.73 3.65 -7.89
N SER A 50 3.46 3.31 -7.75
CA SER A 50 2.35 4.26 -7.87
C SER A 50 2.14 5.02 -6.57
N ALA A 51 1.35 6.10 -6.57
CA ALA A 51 1.02 6.82 -5.34
C ALA A 51 0.41 5.91 -4.26
N PHE A 52 -0.36 4.89 -4.69
CA PHE A 52 -0.92 3.89 -3.79
C PHE A 52 0.14 2.92 -3.22
N HIS A 53 1.25 2.67 -3.92
CA HIS A 53 2.35 1.89 -3.36
C HIS A 53 3.05 2.68 -2.25
N TYR A 54 3.34 3.96 -2.48
CA TYR A 54 3.92 4.82 -1.45
C TYR A 54 3.03 4.93 -0.21
N PHE A 55 1.71 4.99 -0.39
CA PHE A 55 0.78 4.97 0.75
C PHE A 55 0.81 3.64 1.52
N ILE A 56 0.86 2.50 0.81
CA ILE A 56 0.99 1.18 1.44
C ILE A 56 2.30 1.09 2.22
N GLU A 57 3.40 1.53 1.62
CA GLU A 57 4.73 1.56 2.24
C GLU A 57 4.74 2.40 3.51
N PHE A 58 4.23 3.63 3.44
CA PHE A 58 4.11 4.54 4.58
C PHE A 58 3.42 3.87 5.78
N ILE A 59 2.27 3.23 5.56
CA ILE A 59 1.54 2.53 6.64
C ILE A 59 2.31 1.33 7.18
N ILE A 60 2.99 0.56 6.33
CA ILE A 60 3.78 -0.60 6.76
C ILE A 60 4.98 -0.16 7.61
N GLU A 61 5.68 0.89 7.19
CA GLU A 61 6.84 1.42 7.93
C GLU A 61 6.45 2.00 9.28
N ASP A 62 5.30 2.68 9.35
CA ASP A 62 4.72 3.20 10.60
C ASP A 62 4.41 2.05 11.57
N ILE A 63 3.75 1.00 11.10
CA ILE A 63 3.47 -0.20 11.91
C ILE A 63 4.77 -0.83 12.45
N TYR A 64 5.78 -1.04 11.61
CA TYR A 64 7.04 -1.60 12.11
C TYR A 64 7.77 -0.66 13.08
N HIS A 65 7.52 0.65 13.02
CA HIS A 65 8.01 1.62 13.98
C HIS A 65 7.29 1.55 15.33
N GLU A 66 5.97 1.49 15.30
CA GLU A 66 5.15 1.29 16.49
C GLU A 66 5.47 -0.05 17.17
N GLU A 67 5.53 -1.15 16.40
CA GLU A 67 5.84 -2.48 16.92
C GLU A 67 7.19 -2.52 17.63
N THR A 68 8.18 -1.77 17.15
CA THR A 68 9.49 -1.65 17.82
C THR A 68 9.35 -1.09 19.24
N SER A 69 8.51 -0.06 19.38
CA SER A 69 8.28 0.65 20.64
C SER A 69 7.41 -0.15 21.61
N GLU A 70 6.58 -1.05 21.10
CA GLU A 70 5.64 -1.87 21.90
C GLU A 70 6.22 -3.23 22.34
N ILE A 71 7.49 -3.52 22.07
CA ILE A 71 8.10 -4.80 22.44
C ILE A 71 8.07 -4.99 23.97
N GLU A 72 7.25 -5.95 24.45
CA GLU A 72 7.19 -6.35 25.86
C GLU A 72 8.44 -7.14 26.30
N LEU A 73 9.61 -6.50 26.29
CA LEU A 73 10.91 -7.15 26.51
C LEU A 73 10.97 -7.89 27.86
N ASN A 74 10.49 -7.25 28.92
CA ASN A 74 10.44 -7.84 30.27
C ASN A 74 9.61 -9.12 30.32
N ARG A 75 8.51 -9.21 29.55
CA ARG A 75 7.68 -10.41 29.48
C ARG A 75 8.41 -11.51 28.72
N ARG A 76 9.07 -11.18 27.61
CA ARG A 76 9.86 -12.11 26.79
C ARG A 76 11.03 -12.71 27.58
N ILE A 77 11.78 -11.89 28.32
CA ILE A 77 12.86 -12.34 29.20
C ILE A 77 12.33 -13.31 30.26
N LYS A 78 11.24 -12.95 30.96
CA LYS A 78 10.62 -13.83 31.96
C LYS A 78 10.20 -15.18 31.39
N LEU A 79 9.65 -15.21 30.17
CA LEU A 79 9.27 -16.45 29.50
C LEU A 79 10.51 -17.31 29.25
N ILE A 80 11.60 -16.75 28.71
CA ILE A 80 12.86 -17.47 28.48
C ILE A 80 13.41 -18.05 29.78
N GLU A 81 13.43 -17.27 30.86
CA GLU A 81 13.91 -17.73 32.17
C GLU A 81 13.04 -18.85 32.75
N GLN A 82 11.71 -18.72 32.69
CA GLN A 82 10.76 -19.74 33.17
C GLN A 82 10.89 -21.06 32.42
N TYR A 83 11.24 -20.98 31.14
CA TYR A 83 11.23 -22.10 30.22
C TYR A 83 12.61 -22.66 29.86
N LYS A 84 13.67 -22.14 30.48
CA LYS A 84 15.07 -22.54 30.23
C LYS A 84 15.36 -24.04 30.31
N ASN A 85 14.53 -24.79 31.04
CA ASN A 85 14.68 -26.23 31.25
C ASN A 85 13.75 -27.09 30.37
N ILE A 86 12.92 -26.49 29.52
CA ILE A 86 12.05 -27.21 28.59
C ILE A 86 12.81 -27.45 27.28
N PRO A 87 12.77 -28.66 26.70
CA PRO A 87 13.40 -28.94 25.42
C PRO A 87 12.86 -28.01 24.31
N ALA A 88 13.77 -27.35 23.58
CA ALA A 88 13.44 -26.44 22.49
C ALA A 88 12.53 -27.08 21.40
N ALA A 89 12.61 -28.40 21.23
CA ALA A 89 11.76 -29.16 20.31
C ALA A 89 10.27 -29.20 20.69
N ILE A 90 9.90 -28.78 21.90
CA ILE A 90 8.51 -28.70 22.39
C ILE A 90 8.02 -27.24 22.37
N MET A 91 8.92 -26.26 22.16
CA MET A 91 8.59 -24.84 22.14
C MET A 91 8.54 -24.32 20.71
N ASP A 92 7.33 -24.22 20.18
CA ASP A 92 7.07 -23.46 18.94
C ASP A 92 7.25 -21.94 19.14
N MET A 93 7.45 -21.50 20.38
CA MET A 93 7.65 -20.10 20.73
C MET A 93 9.11 -19.70 20.56
N LYS A 94 9.38 -18.64 19.78
CA LYS A 94 10.69 -17.99 19.66
C LYS A 94 10.67 -16.63 20.36
N PRO A 95 10.62 -16.58 21.71
CA PRO A 95 10.47 -15.32 22.45
C PRO A 95 11.65 -14.35 22.26
N ASN A 96 12.80 -14.90 21.86
CA ASN A 96 14.05 -14.19 21.54
C ASN A 96 14.08 -13.55 20.15
N LYS A 97 13.11 -13.83 19.26
CA LYS A 97 13.00 -13.19 17.95
C LYS A 97 12.05 -12.00 17.98
N LEU A 98 12.48 -10.87 17.45
CA LEU A 98 11.65 -9.69 17.27
C LEU A 98 10.62 -9.90 16.13
N PRO A 99 9.48 -9.17 16.12
CA PRO A 99 8.47 -9.30 15.07
C PRO A 99 9.04 -9.17 13.64
N ILE A 100 9.91 -8.18 13.41
CA ILE A 100 10.57 -7.99 12.11
C ILE A 100 11.43 -9.20 11.68
N GLU A 101 12.08 -9.89 12.62
CA GLU A 101 12.88 -11.09 12.32
C GLU A 101 12.00 -12.25 11.89
N LEU A 102 10.77 -12.34 12.43
CA LEU A 102 9.81 -13.35 11.99
C LEU A 102 9.41 -13.09 10.53
N ALA A 103 9.22 -11.82 10.15
CA ALA A 103 8.96 -11.42 8.78
C ALA A 103 10.14 -11.77 7.85
N PHE A 104 11.38 -11.43 8.22
CA PHE A 104 12.57 -11.81 7.44
C PHE A 104 12.68 -13.34 7.26
N VAL A 105 12.54 -14.11 8.34
CA VAL A 105 12.59 -15.59 8.29
C VAL A 105 11.53 -16.14 7.35
N PHE A 106 10.29 -15.64 7.43
CA PHE A 106 9.21 -16.10 6.57
C PHE A 106 9.46 -15.77 5.09
N HIS A 107 9.98 -14.56 4.83
CA HIS A 107 10.39 -14.16 3.49
C HIS A 107 11.71 -14.81 3.03
N SER A 108 12.35 -15.63 3.87
CA SER A 108 13.64 -16.28 3.57
C SER A 108 14.72 -15.27 3.23
N ILE A 109 14.69 -14.12 3.92
CA ILE A 109 15.68 -13.05 3.83
C ILE A 109 16.74 -13.32 4.90
N GLU A 110 17.97 -13.53 4.46
CA GLU A 110 19.13 -13.59 5.36
C GLU A 110 19.35 -12.21 5.96
N HIS A 111 19.52 -12.12 7.28
CA HIS A 111 19.61 -10.87 8.03
C HIS A 111 20.47 -11.09 9.28
N LEU A 112 21.03 -9.99 9.81
CA LEU A 112 21.62 -9.98 11.15
C LEU A 112 20.50 -10.17 12.18
N SER A 113 20.53 -11.29 12.90
CA SER A 113 19.54 -11.53 13.95
C SER A 113 19.82 -10.65 15.18
N PHE A 114 18.78 -10.39 15.98
CA PHE A 114 18.94 -9.59 17.20
C PHE A 114 19.89 -10.27 18.20
N GLU A 115 19.89 -11.61 18.25
CA GLU A 115 20.83 -12.35 19.09
C GLU A 115 22.28 -12.18 18.64
N GLU A 116 22.55 -12.21 17.33
CA GLU A 116 23.89 -11.97 16.78
C GLU A 116 24.34 -10.54 17.06
N TYR A 117 23.48 -9.54 16.83
CA TYR A 117 23.74 -8.14 17.19
C TYR A 117 24.13 -7.98 18.67
N LEU A 118 23.35 -8.60 19.58
CA LEU A 118 23.65 -8.54 21.01
C LEU A 118 25.00 -9.19 21.34
N LEU A 119 25.33 -10.34 20.72
CA LEU A 119 26.61 -11.02 20.93
C LEU A 119 27.80 -10.16 20.49
N GLU A 120 27.69 -9.45 19.36
CA GLU A 120 28.72 -8.51 18.89
C GLU A 120 28.94 -7.36 19.88
N HIS A 121 27.90 -6.96 20.61
CA HIS A 121 27.95 -5.95 21.66
C HIS A 121 28.22 -6.50 23.06
N GLY A 122 28.59 -7.78 23.18
CA GLY A 122 28.93 -8.43 24.46
C GLY A 122 27.72 -8.63 25.39
N LYS A 123 26.51 -8.63 24.84
CA LYS A 123 25.24 -8.82 25.54
C LYS A 123 24.59 -10.14 25.13
N SER A 124 23.51 -10.49 25.83
CA SER A 124 22.63 -11.61 25.51
C SER A 124 21.18 -11.15 25.63
N PHE A 125 20.23 -11.92 25.09
CA PHE A 125 18.81 -11.57 25.16
C PHE A 125 18.32 -11.36 26.60
N ILE A 126 18.89 -12.07 27.58
CA ILE A 126 18.51 -11.95 29.00
C ILE A 126 18.98 -10.61 29.60
N THR A 127 20.04 -10.02 29.05
CA THR A 127 20.69 -8.81 29.58
C THR A 127 20.46 -7.57 28.71
N CYS A 128 19.64 -7.68 27.67
CA CYS A 128 19.36 -6.55 26.77
C CYS A 128 18.37 -5.56 27.39
N SER A 129 18.44 -4.31 26.92
CA SER A 129 17.50 -3.23 27.26
C SER A 129 16.64 -2.86 26.06
N GLU A 130 15.68 -1.95 26.29
CA GLU A 130 14.92 -1.33 25.20
C GLU A 130 15.85 -0.54 24.26
N ASP A 131 16.86 0.15 24.79
CA ASP A 131 17.86 0.85 23.96
C ASP A 131 18.56 -0.09 22.97
N ASP A 132 18.88 -1.32 23.37
CA ASP A 132 19.48 -2.31 22.46
C ASP A 132 18.57 -2.66 21.29
N VAL A 133 17.25 -2.75 21.55
CA VAL A 133 16.23 -3.01 20.53
C VAL A 133 16.14 -1.82 19.58
N TYR A 134 16.12 -0.59 20.11
CA TYR A 134 16.07 0.63 19.28
C TYR A 134 17.31 0.77 18.40
N GLU A 135 18.51 0.53 18.95
CA GLU A 135 19.77 0.58 18.18
C GLU A 135 19.78 -0.48 17.07
N TYR A 136 19.43 -1.74 17.40
CA TYR A 136 19.31 -2.81 16.41
C TYR A 136 18.30 -2.45 15.29
N MET A 137 17.12 -1.97 15.65
CA MET A 137 16.10 -1.59 14.67
C MET A 137 16.53 -0.41 13.81
N SER A 138 17.28 0.54 14.36
CA SER A 138 17.88 1.65 13.61
C SER A 138 18.86 1.15 12.56
N GLU A 139 19.75 0.20 12.92
CA GLU A 139 20.67 -0.42 11.98
C GLU A 139 19.96 -1.23 10.90
N ILE A 140 18.97 -2.04 11.29
CA ILE A 140 18.19 -2.86 10.35
C ILE A 140 17.42 -1.99 9.36
N ARG A 141 16.85 -0.86 9.78
CA ARG A 141 16.10 0.05 8.87
C ARG A 141 16.96 0.60 7.74
N LEU A 142 18.27 0.72 7.96
CA LEU A 142 19.23 1.20 6.95
C LEU A 142 19.77 0.07 6.07
N SER A 143 19.35 -1.17 6.31
CA SER A 143 19.83 -2.36 5.62
C SER A 143 19.09 -2.64 4.31
N ILE A 144 19.75 -3.34 3.39
CA ILE A 144 19.14 -3.77 2.12
C ILE A 144 18.09 -4.88 2.33
N GLU A 145 18.25 -5.63 3.41
CA GLU A 145 17.35 -6.69 3.85
C GLU A 145 16.00 -6.09 4.21
N TYR A 146 15.98 -5.01 4.99
CA TYR A 146 14.78 -4.27 5.35
C TYR A 146 14.09 -3.68 4.12
N GLU A 147 14.83 -2.99 3.25
CA GLU A 147 14.28 -2.49 1.98
C GLU A 147 13.63 -3.62 1.16
N THR A 148 14.29 -4.78 1.10
CA THR A 148 13.78 -5.96 0.41
C THR A 148 12.49 -6.50 1.04
N LEU A 149 12.42 -6.55 2.37
CA LEU A 149 11.22 -6.97 3.10
C LEU A 149 10.05 -6.02 2.84
N ILE A 150 10.28 -4.71 2.95
CA ILE A 150 9.26 -3.68 2.67
C ILE A 150 8.77 -3.82 1.23
N GLN A 151 9.67 -3.91 0.26
CA GLN A 151 9.28 -4.09 -1.14
C GLN A 151 8.46 -5.37 -1.38
N HIS A 152 8.78 -6.49 -0.71
CA HIS A 152 7.96 -7.70 -0.80
C HIS A 152 6.58 -7.49 -0.19
N THR A 153 6.52 -6.94 1.01
CA THR A 153 5.27 -6.69 1.73
C THR A 153 4.35 -5.75 0.96
N VAL A 154 4.88 -4.63 0.44
CA VAL A 154 4.12 -3.68 -0.40
C VAL A 154 3.57 -4.37 -1.65
N LYS A 155 4.37 -5.18 -2.36
CA LYS A 155 3.92 -5.89 -3.57
C LYS A 155 2.78 -6.87 -3.26
N GLU A 156 2.83 -7.55 -2.13
CA GLU A 156 1.80 -8.49 -1.67
C GLU A 156 0.51 -7.77 -1.29
N VAL A 157 0.61 -6.69 -0.49
CA VAL A 157 -0.53 -5.86 -0.09
C VAL A 157 -1.17 -5.21 -1.30
N PHE A 158 -0.37 -4.61 -2.20
CA PHE A 158 -0.87 -4.03 -3.44
C PHE A 158 -1.57 -5.08 -4.31
N HIS A 159 -1.03 -6.30 -4.40
CA HIS A 159 -1.65 -7.39 -5.17
C HIS A 159 -3.08 -7.72 -4.70
N VAL A 160 -3.32 -7.68 -3.38
CA VAL A 160 -4.63 -7.89 -2.78
C VAL A 160 -5.53 -6.65 -2.97
N LEU A 161 -5.05 -5.47 -2.55
CA LEU A 161 -5.86 -4.26 -2.48
C LEU A 161 -6.15 -3.64 -3.84
N PHE A 162 -5.29 -3.83 -4.84
CA PHE A 162 -5.49 -3.29 -6.18
C PHE A 162 -6.80 -3.78 -6.81
N GLN A 163 -7.31 -4.95 -6.40
CA GLN A 163 -8.61 -5.46 -6.86
C GLN A 163 -9.82 -4.74 -6.25
N ASN A 164 -9.65 -4.09 -5.10
CA ASN A 164 -10.72 -3.42 -4.37
C ASN A 164 -10.93 -1.98 -4.87
N ARG A 165 -11.76 -1.82 -5.90
CA ARG A 165 -12.04 -0.51 -6.50
C ARG A 165 -12.66 0.50 -5.53
N GLY A 166 -13.49 0.05 -4.59
CA GLY A 166 -14.08 0.92 -3.57
C GLY A 166 -13.02 1.52 -2.65
N LEU A 167 -12.03 0.72 -2.25
CA LEU A 167 -10.89 1.22 -1.49
C LEU A 167 -10.01 2.17 -2.32
N LEU A 168 -9.77 1.85 -3.60
CA LEU A 168 -9.02 2.75 -4.50
C LEU A 168 -9.73 4.09 -4.69
N LEU A 169 -11.07 4.11 -4.69
CA LEU A 169 -11.85 5.35 -4.70
C LEU A 169 -11.58 6.18 -3.44
N LEU A 170 -11.69 5.59 -2.25
CA LEU A 170 -11.42 6.30 -0.98
C LEU A 170 -10.00 6.89 -0.94
N PHE A 171 -8.99 6.12 -1.36
CA PHE A 171 -7.62 6.60 -1.46
C PHE A 171 -7.50 7.79 -2.43
N ASN A 172 -8.07 7.67 -3.63
CA ASN A 172 -7.96 8.75 -4.62
C ASN A 172 -8.76 10.00 -4.23
N GLU A 173 -9.87 9.86 -3.49
CA GLU A 173 -10.62 10.99 -2.93
C GLU A 173 -9.83 11.72 -1.83
N MET A 174 -9.14 10.97 -0.95
CA MET A 174 -8.26 11.52 0.08
C MET A 174 -7.15 12.37 -0.56
N ILE A 175 -6.47 11.81 -1.55
CA ILE A 175 -5.37 12.47 -2.27
C ILE A 175 -5.86 13.69 -3.06
N ALA A 176 -6.99 13.56 -3.75
CA ALA A 176 -7.60 14.69 -4.45
C ALA A 176 -7.99 15.83 -3.49
N SER A 177 -8.48 15.49 -2.29
CA SER A 177 -8.81 16.46 -1.25
C SER A 177 -7.57 17.18 -0.74
N SER A 178 -6.47 16.46 -0.51
CA SER A 178 -5.18 17.05 -0.16
C SER A 178 -4.65 17.99 -1.26
N LEU A 179 -4.63 17.55 -2.51
CA LEU A 179 -4.18 18.37 -3.64
C LEU A 179 -5.07 19.62 -3.87
N LYS A 180 -6.36 19.53 -3.53
CA LYS A 180 -7.29 20.65 -3.55
C LYS A 180 -6.99 21.68 -2.46
N LEU A 181 -6.56 21.24 -1.27
CA LEU A 181 -6.17 22.14 -0.17
C LEU A 181 -4.90 22.90 -0.54
N GLU A 182 -3.93 22.23 -1.17
CA GLU A 182 -2.66 22.82 -1.63
C GLU A 182 -2.77 23.64 -2.92
N LYS A 183 -3.98 23.83 -3.47
CA LYS A 183 -4.16 24.50 -4.77
C LYS A 183 -3.60 25.93 -4.79
N ASP A 184 -3.58 26.62 -3.65
CA ASP A 184 -3.15 28.02 -3.56
C ASP A 184 -1.64 28.14 -3.27
N ALA A 185 -0.99 27.03 -2.89
CA ALA A 185 0.46 26.93 -2.78
C ALA A 185 1.08 26.71 -4.18
N PRO A 186 2.15 27.43 -4.54
CA PRO A 186 2.83 27.18 -5.80
C PRO A 186 3.53 25.81 -5.74
N PRO A 187 3.35 24.93 -6.73
CA PRO A 187 4.10 23.67 -6.77
C PRO A 187 5.60 23.96 -6.95
N PRO A 188 6.49 23.02 -6.54
CA PRO A 188 7.92 23.11 -6.82
C PRO A 188 8.18 23.39 -8.31
N GLU A 189 9.21 24.17 -8.64
CA GLU A 189 9.46 24.67 -10.00
C GLU A 189 9.48 23.55 -11.06
N GLU A 190 10.07 22.40 -10.72
CA GLU A 190 10.14 21.22 -11.58
C GLU A 190 8.79 20.54 -11.83
N LYS A 191 7.83 20.69 -10.91
CA LYS A 191 6.50 20.09 -10.98
C LYS A 191 5.47 20.97 -11.67
N VAL A 192 5.74 22.27 -11.85
CA VAL A 192 4.82 23.25 -12.49
C VAL A 192 4.27 22.73 -13.82
N VAL A 193 5.12 22.08 -14.63
CA VAL A 193 4.75 21.54 -15.95
C VAL A 193 3.69 20.41 -15.91
N LEU A 194 3.47 19.83 -14.72
CA LEU A 194 2.47 18.78 -14.50
C LEU A 194 1.07 19.35 -14.26
N PHE A 195 0.93 20.66 -14.00
CA PHE A 195 -0.34 21.30 -13.65
C PHE A 195 -0.90 22.13 -14.82
N ALA A 196 -2.18 21.94 -15.11
CA ALA A 196 -2.92 22.73 -16.10
C ALA A 196 -3.49 24.01 -15.49
N LYS A 197 -3.92 23.92 -14.23
CA LYS A 197 -4.40 25.00 -13.36
C LYS A 197 -4.11 24.59 -11.91
N PRO A 198 -4.19 25.50 -10.93
CA PRO A 198 -3.81 25.19 -9.56
C PRO A 198 -4.60 23.99 -9.01
N GLY A 199 -3.88 23.00 -8.47
CA GLY A 199 -4.42 21.73 -7.98
C GLY A 199 -4.92 20.75 -9.06
N VAL A 200 -4.86 21.05 -10.36
CA VAL A 200 -5.35 20.16 -11.42
C VAL A 200 -4.26 19.79 -12.41
N LEU A 201 -4.04 18.48 -12.53
CA LEU A 201 -3.00 17.91 -13.36
C LEU A 201 -3.35 17.93 -14.86
N VAL A 202 -2.33 18.12 -15.69
CA VAL A 202 -2.41 17.92 -17.14
C VAL A 202 -2.69 16.44 -17.41
N ARG A 203 -3.74 16.15 -18.19
CA ARG A 203 -4.03 14.78 -18.62
C ARG A 203 -2.86 14.20 -19.40
N LYS A 204 -2.35 13.04 -18.97
CA LYS A 204 -1.32 12.29 -19.71
C LYS A 204 -1.95 11.09 -20.42
N SER A 205 -1.34 10.66 -21.52
CA SER A 205 -1.78 9.46 -22.24
C SER A 205 -1.57 8.22 -21.37
N ILE A 206 -2.63 7.43 -21.15
CA ILE A 206 -2.57 6.22 -20.32
C ILE A 206 -1.67 5.19 -21.00
N PRO A 207 -0.53 4.80 -20.38
CA PRO A 207 0.40 3.86 -20.98
C PRO A 207 -0.22 2.48 -21.23
N LYS A 208 0.27 1.76 -22.24
CA LYS A 208 -0.20 0.40 -22.58
C LYS A 208 -0.15 -0.56 -21.39
N TRP A 209 0.86 -0.43 -20.53
CA TRP A 209 1.01 -1.29 -19.36
C TRP A 209 -0.08 -1.04 -18.31
N VAL A 210 -0.52 0.22 -18.12
CA VAL A 210 -1.61 0.60 -17.21
C VAL A 210 -2.93 0.05 -17.75
N LYS A 211 -3.20 0.26 -19.05
CA LYS A 211 -4.38 -0.30 -19.71
C LYS A 211 -4.49 -1.80 -19.51
N ARG A 212 -3.39 -2.53 -19.74
CA ARG A 212 -3.34 -3.98 -19.51
C ARG A 212 -3.63 -4.34 -18.04
N ALA A 213 -2.98 -3.68 -17.08
CA ALA A 213 -3.17 -3.98 -15.67
C ALA A 213 -4.62 -3.75 -15.22
N VAL A 214 -5.23 -2.62 -15.63
CA VAL A 214 -6.63 -2.30 -15.34
C VAL A 214 -7.58 -3.28 -16.02
N PHE A 215 -7.31 -3.65 -17.27
CA PHE A 215 -8.11 -4.64 -17.99
C PHE A 215 -8.14 -5.99 -17.25
N PHE A 216 -7.01 -6.46 -16.73
CA PHE A 216 -6.96 -7.71 -15.95
C PHE A 216 -7.63 -7.58 -14.58
N ARG A 217 -7.42 -6.46 -13.87
CA ARG A 217 -8.12 -6.16 -12.61
C ARG A 217 -9.63 -6.19 -12.79
N ASP A 218 -10.12 -5.54 -13.85
CA ASP A 218 -11.55 -5.40 -14.15
C ASP A 218 -12.09 -6.56 -15.00
N ARG A 219 -11.28 -7.60 -15.23
CA ARG A 219 -11.62 -8.85 -15.93
C ARG A 219 -12.20 -8.63 -17.34
N GLY A 220 -11.73 -7.59 -18.03
CA GLY A 220 -12.20 -7.22 -19.37
C GLY A 220 -13.68 -6.83 -19.41
N ARG A 221 -14.24 -6.32 -18.31
CA ARG A 221 -15.65 -5.93 -18.19
C ARG A 221 -15.80 -4.50 -17.71
N CYS A 222 -16.87 -3.85 -18.13
CA CYS A 222 -17.24 -2.53 -17.63
C CYS A 222 -17.52 -2.62 -16.12
N VAL A 223 -16.83 -1.84 -15.30
CA VAL A 223 -17.00 -1.92 -13.84
C VAL A 223 -18.38 -1.48 -13.37
N LEU A 224 -19.10 -0.64 -14.13
CA LEU A 224 -20.41 -0.11 -13.73
C LEU A 224 -21.58 -1.01 -14.14
N CYS A 225 -21.56 -1.56 -15.35
CA CYS A 225 -22.69 -2.32 -15.91
C CYS A 225 -22.39 -3.79 -16.24
N ASP A 226 -21.17 -4.27 -15.97
CA ASP A 226 -20.71 -5.63 -16.23
C ASP A 226 -20.68 -6.07 -17.71
N LYS A 227 -20.88 -5.13 -18.64
CA LYS A 227 -20.79 -5.37 -20.09
C LYS A 227 -19.41 -5.95 -20.44
N ASP A 228 -19.39 -7.02 -21.24
CA ASP A 228 -18.16 -7.61 -21.76
C ASP A 228 -17.45 -6.64 -22.71
N LEU A 229 -16.19 -6.35 -22.41
CA LEU A 229 -15.27 -5.52 -23.19
C LEU A 229 -14.04 -6.33 -23.61
N SER A 230 -14.11 -7.67 -23.50
CA SER A 230 -12.96 -8.53 -23.72
C SER A 230 -12.60 -8.69 -25.20
N GLY A 231 -13.54 -8.35 -26.09
CA GLY A 231 -13.45 -8.60 -27.52
C GLY A 231 -13.57 -10.09 -27.89
N MET A 232 -13.75 -11.00 -26.92
CA MET A 232 -13.88 -12.44 -27.17
C MET A 232 -15.28 -12.82 -27.63
N VAL A 233 -16.30 -12.17 -27.07
CA VAL A 233 -17.72 -12.44 -27.38
C VAL A 233 -18.30 -11.39 -28.32
N ASN A 234 -17.88 -10.13 -28.19
CA ASN A 234 -18.34 -9.03 -29.03
C ASN A 234 -17.21 -8.02 -29.28
N ILE A 235 -16.83 -7.84 -30.54
CA ILE A 235 -15.78 -6.90 -30.97
C ILE A 235 -16.27 -5.44 -31.10
N GLU A 236 -17.58 -5.20 -31.12
CA GLU A 236 -18.15 -3.86 -31.24
C GLU A 236 -18.11 -3.08 -29.92
N ASN A 237 -18.01 -3.81 -28.80
CA ASN A 237 -17.92 -3.23 -27.47
C ASN A 237 -16.52 -2.63 -27.25
N LEU A 238 -16.42 -1.31 -27.37
CA LEU A 238 -15.16 -0.59 -27.20
C LEU A 238 -14.85 -0.30 -25.72
N GLU A 239 -13.65 -0.70 -25.31
CA GLU A 239 -13.03 -0.36 -24.03
C GLU A 239 -12.72 1.13 -23.90
N ASN A 240 -13.06 1.71 -22.75
CA ASN A 240 -12.70 3.06 -22.38
C ASN A 240 -11.98 3.02 -21.03
N TYR A 241 -10.83 3.66 -20.95
CA TYR A 241 -10.06 3.79 -19.71
C TYR A 241 -10.20 5.21 -19.22
N ASP A 242 -10.77 5.39 -18.03
CA ASP A 242 -11.01 6.72 -17.47
C ASP A 242 -10.71 6.75 -15.97
N HIS A 243 -10.61 7.96 -15.43
CA HIS A 243 -10.24 8.16 -14.03
C HIS A 243 -11.37 7.81 -13.07
N ILE A 244 -11.07 7.18 -11.93
CA ILE A 244 -12.01 6.92 -10.83
C ILE A 244 -12.41 8.25 -10.19
N VAL A 245 -11.44 9.09 -9.84
CA VAL A 245 -11.60 10.50 -9.48
C VAL A 245 -11.13 11.36 -10.66
N PRO A 246 -11.99 12.15 -11.31
CA PRO A 246 -11.60 12.95 -12.48
C PRO A 246 -10.51 13.98 -12.16
N LEU A 247 -9.65 14.27 -13.14
CA LEU A 247 -8.62 15.31 -13.01
C LEU A 247 -9.22 16.69 -12.70
N ALA A 248 -10.44 16.96 -13.19
CA ALA A 248 -11.15 18.21 -12.91
C ALA A 248 -11.46 18.40 -11.41
N GLU A 249 -11.59 17.28 -10.69
CA GLU A 249 -11.77 17.18 -9.24
C GLU A 249 -10.46 16.73 -8.57
N HIS A 250 -9.32 17.24 -9.04
CA HIS A 250 -7.99 17.06 -8.42
C HIS A 250 -7.48 15.60 -8.40
N GLY A 251 -8.03 14.70 -9.21
CA GLY A 251 -7.56 13.32 -9.30
C GLY A 251 -6.15 13.17 -9.89
N LEU A 252 -5.49 12.05 -9.60
CA LEU A 252 -4.13 11.75 -10.09
C LEU A 252 -4.11 11.03 -11.45
N ASN A 253 -3.01 11.20 -12.20
CA ASN A 253 -2.66 10.32 -13.33
C ASN A 253 -1.97 9.03 -12.81
N ASP A 254 -2.63 8.28 -11.93
CA ASP A 254 -2.06 7.08 -11.29
C ASP A 254 -2.79 5.81 -11.74
N ILE A 255 -2.12 4.64 -11.74
CA ILE A 255 -2.76 3.36 -12.07
C ILE A 255 -3.93 3.03 -11.12
N SER A 256 -3.81 3.38 -9.84
CA SER A 256 -4.89 3.19 -8.85
C SER A 256 -6.14 4.00 -9.21
N ASN A 257 -5.96 5.12 -9.93
CA ASN A 257 -7.03 6.02 -10.32
C ASN A 257 -7.65 5.69 -11.69
N ILE A 258 -7.30 4.58 -12.36
CA ILE A 258 -7.89 4.24 -13.67
C ILE A 258 -8.87 3.07 -13.54
N GLN A 259 -9.95 3.09 -14.33
CA GLN A 259 -10.93 2.01 -14.43
C GLN A 259 -11.41 1.75 -15.86
N LEU A 260 -11.91 0.53 -16.10
CA LEU A 260 -12.42 0.10 -17.39
C LEU A 260 -13.94 0.31 -17.51
N LEU A 261 -14.36 1.02 -18.55
CA LEU A 261 -15.76 1.38 -18.82
C LEU A 261 -16.16 1.05 -20.26
N CYS A 262 -17.45 0.78 -20.47
CA CYS A 262 -18.03 0.77 -21.81
C CYS A 262 -18.32 2.21 -22.28
N LYS A 263 -18.50 2.38 -23.60
CA LYS A 263 -18.78 3.68 -24.20
C LYS A 263 -19.98 4.39 -23.55
N GLU A 264 -21.06 3.66 -23.27
CA GLU A 264 -22.28 4.23 -22.71
C GLU A 264 -22.05 4.75 -21.29
N CYS A 265 -21.54 3.91 -20.38
CA CYS A 265 -21.25 4.30 -19.00
C CYS A 265 -20.21 5.43 -18.92
N ASN A 266 -19.22 5.45 -19.82
CA ASN A 266 -18.26 6.53 -19.91
C ASN A 266 -18.91 7.87 -20.34
N GLN A 267 -19.98 7.83 -21.13
CA GLN A 267 -20.66 9.01 -21.65
C GLN A 267 -21.85 9.48 -20.79
N THR A 268 -22.49 8.57 -20.05
CA THR A 268 -23.65 8.88 -19.19
C THR A 268 -23.23 9.12 -17.76
N GLU A 269 -22.65 8.13 -17.09
CA GLU A 269 -22.37 8.17 -15.65
C GLU A 269 -21.15 9.05 -15.32
N LYS A 270 -20.13 9.02 -16.18
CA LYS A 270 -18.87 9.72 -15.93
C LYS A 270 -18.81 11.16 -16.42
N ARG A 271 -19.67 11.52 -17.37
CA ARG A 271 -19.64 12.84 -17.99
C ARG A 271 -19.98 13.96 -17.00
N ASP A 272 -20.68 13.63 -15.92
CA ASP A 272 -21.07 14.56 -14.85
C ASP A 272 -19.92 14.89 -13.88
N GLY A 273 -18.72 14.36 -14.12
CA GLY A 273 -17.52 14.73 -13.37
C GLY A 273 -17.43 14.13 -11.96
N GLN A 274 -18.33 13.21 -11.61
CA GLN A 274 -18.33 12.60 -10.28
C GLN A 274 -17.29 11.48 -10.15
N ALA A 275 -16.71 11.39 -8.96
CA ALA A 275 -15.96 10.23 -8.54
C ALA A 275 -16.93 9.05 -8.41
N VAL A 276 -16.72 8.00 -9.22
CA VAL A 276 -17.66 6.88 -9.27
C VAL A 276 -16.92 5.60 -9.66
N THR A 277 -17.27 4.53 -8.97
CA THR A 277 -16.91 3.15 -9.29
C THR A 277 -17.98 2.20 -8.74
N SER A 278 -17.72 0.90 -8.75
CA SER A 278 -18.69 -0.13 -8.34
C SER A 278 -18.03 -1.21 -7.49
N ASN A 279 -18.76 -1.62 -6.44
CA ASN A 279 -18.42 -2.74 -5.57
C ASN A 279 -19.03 -4.08 -6.06
N LYS A 280 -19.55 -4.13 -7.29
CA LYS A 280 -20.05 -5.36 -7.91
C LYS A 280 -18.90 -6.11 -8.57
N TYR A 281 -18.70 -7.36 -8.17
CA TYR A 281 -17.70 -8.26 -8.74
C TYR A 281 -18.37 -9.55 -9.17
N GLN A 282 -17.84 -10.21 -10.19
CA GLN A 282 -18.32 -11.51 -10.61
C GLN A 282 -17.89 -12.56 -9.59
N SER A 283 -18.79 -13.47 -9.23
CA SER A 283 -18.45 -14.60 -8.37
C SER A 283 -17.54 -15.59 -9.10
N TRP A 284 -16.72 -16.31 -8.34
CA TRP A 284 -15.82 -17.34 -8.91
C TRP A 284 -16.58 -18.58 -9.37
N TYR A 285 -17.71 -18.85 -8.73
CA TYR A 285 -18.64 -19.92 -9.04
C TYR A 285 -20.06 -19.46 -8.71
N ARG A 286 -21.03 -20.23 -9.18
CA ARG A 286 -22.45 -20.04 -8.85
C ARG A 286 -22.70 -20.59 -7.44
N TYR A 287 -23.32 -19.78 -6.59
CA TYR A 287 -23.66 -20.17 -5.21
C TYR A 287 -24.99 -20.94 -5.13
N ASP A 288 -25.72 -21.04 -6.24
CA ASP A 288 -27.02 -21.69 -6.38
C ASP A 288 -26.94 -23.12 -6.93
#